data_AF-X1HJH3-F1
#
_entry.id   AF-X1HJH3-F1
#
_cell.length_a   1.000
_cell.length_b   1.000
_cell.length_c   1.000
_cell.angle_alpha   90.00
_cell.angle_beta   90.00
_cell.angle_gamma   90.00
#
_symmetry.space_group_name_H-M   'P 1'
#
loop_
_entity.id
_entity.type
_entity.pdbx_description
1 polymer ?
#
loop_
_entity_poly.entity_id
_entity_poly.type
_entity_poly.pdbx_seq_one_letter_code
_entity_poly.pdbx_strand_id
1 'polypeptide(L)'
;MGGIIIWATVLGMAIVFLLLSHFIDGFFNYFNFVNRAETYLPLAALFITAGVGLVDDFFGVLGKGPRGGGLTMSKKLVLYTLVAILGAWWFYFKLGWDTLYVPFIGYFDIGLWYIPFFIFVLVATAFSTNETDGLDGLAAGILFFAFGALAVVAFVLGRYDLAVMNAIILGALLAFLWFNIYPAKFFMGDTGSMSLGITLGVIAMLTNTALFLPFFGFIL
;
A
#
# COMPACT_ATOMS: atom_id res chain seq x y z
N MET A 1 7.42 0.43 16.80
CA MET A 1 6.75 1.25 15.77
C MET A 1 5.68 0.38 15.19
N GLY A 2 4.43 0.83 15.29
CA GLY A 2 3.25 -0.02 15.18
C GLY A 2 2.97 -0.51 13.76
N GLY A 3 3.41 0.22 12.73
CA GLY A 3 3.31 -0.20 11.33
C GLY A 3 4.02 -1.52 11.02
N ILE A 4 5.06 -1.87 11.80
CA ILE A 4 5.74 -3.18 11.71
C ILE A 4 4.77 -4.33 11.89
N ILE A 5 3.81 -4.19 12.80
CA ILE A 5 2.82 -5.23 13.08
C ILE A 5 2.00 -5.52 11.81
N ILE A 6 1.70 -4.49 11.02
CA ILE A 6 0.85 -4.61 9.83
C ILE A 6 1.60 -5.32 8.71
N TRP A 7 2.72 -4.76 8.25
CA TRP A 7 3.45 -5.36 7.13
C TRP A 7 4.12 -6.69 7.49
N ALA A 8 4.52 -6.91 8.75
CA ALA A 8 5.02 -8.22 9.19
C ALA A 8 3.92 -9.27 9.22
N THR A 9 2.68 -8.90 9.58
CA THR A 9 1.53 -9.81 9.48
C THR A 9 1.25 -10.17 8.03
N VAL A 10 1.28 -9.20 7.12
CA VAL A 10 1.13 -9.45 5.67
C VAL A 10 2.21 -10.42 5.17
N LEU A 11 3.48 -10.22 5.55
CA LEU A 11 4.58 -11.11 5.21
C LEU A 11 4.40 -12.52 5.79
N GLY A 12 4.02 -12.60 7.08
CA GLY A 12 3.79 -13.88 7.76
C GLY A 12 2.68 -14.67 7.08
N MET A 13 1.55 -14.02 6.76
CA MET A 13 0.44 -14.65 6.06
C MET A 13 0.81 -15.04 4.62
N ALA A 14 1.60 -14.21 3.92
CA ALA A 14 2.14 -14.53 2.60
C ALA A 14 2.96 -15.84 2.64
N ILE A 15 3.87 -15.97 3.61
CA ILE A 15 4.70 -17.16 3.79
C ILE A 15 3.84 -18.37 4.18
N VAL A 16 2.92 -18.21 5.13
CA VAL A 16 2.03 -19.29 5.57
C VAL A 16 1.20 -19.84 4.39
N PHE A 17 0.58 -18.97 3.59
CA PHE A 17 -0.20 -19.40 2.43
C PHE A 17 0.67 -19.98 1.31
N LEU A 18 1.88 -19.47 1.12
CA LEU A 18 2.85 -20.08 0.20
C LEU A 18 3.20 -21.52 0.65
N LEU A 19 3.54 -21.72 1.93
CA LEU A 19 3.87 -23.04 2.46
C LEU A 19 2.66 -23.99 2.42
N LEU A 20 1.49 -23.54 2.86
CA LEU A 20 0.27 -24.36 2.84
C LEU A 20 -0.11 -24.78 1.42
N SER A 21 0.03 -23.90 0.43
CA SER A 21 -0.21 -24.25 -0.97
C SER A 21 0.80 -25.26 -1.53
N HIS A 22 2.01 -25.31 -0.98
CA HIS A 22 3.03 -26.26 -1.41
C HIS A 22 2.83 -27.65 -0.81
N PHE A 23 2.31 -27.72 0.42
CA PHE A 23 2.14 -28.99 1.15
C PHE A 23 0.71 -29.57 1.08
N ILE A 24 -0.31 -28.73 0.87
CA ILE A 24 -1.73 -29.11 0.88
C ILE A 24 -2.38 -28.61 -0.42
N ASP A 25 -2.41 -29.49 -1.43
CA ASP A 25 -3.07 -29.21 -2.69
C ASP A 25 -4.59 -29.04 -2.53
N GLY A 26 -5.16 -28.07 -3.24
CA GLY A 26 -6.60 -27.81 -3.30
C GLY A 26 -7.00 -26.43 -2.77
N PHE A 27 -7.78 -26.38 -1.68
CA PHE A 27 -8.41 -25.16 -1.16
C PHE A 27 -7.42 -24.03 -0.85
N PHE A 28 -6.23 -24.35 -0.34
CA PHE A 28 -5.23 -23.34 0.02
C PHE A 28 -4.59 -22.64 -1.18
N ASN A 29 -4.70 -23.21 -2.38
CA ASN A 29 -4.23 -22.56 -3.61
C ASN A 29 -5.02 -21.28 -3.93
N TYR A 30 -6.28 -21.17 -3.49
CA TYR A 30 -7.08 -19.96 -3.65
C TYR A 30 -6.61 -18.80 -2.74
N PHE A 31 -5.89 -19.10 -1.66
CA PHE A 31 -5.36 -18.10 -0.74
C PHE A 31 -3.90 -17.74 -1.03
N ASN A 32 -3.20 -18.51 -1.87
CA ASN A 32 -1.82 -18.21 -2.22
C ASN A 32 -1.73 -17.08 -3.25
N PHE A 33 -1.76 -15.87 -2.71
CA PHE A 33 -1.57 -14.65 -3.48
C PHE A 33 -0.11 -14.41 -3.85
N VAL A 34 0.88 -15.18 -3.37
CA VAL A 34 2.32 -14.95 -3.67
C VAL A 34 2.75 -15.58 -5.00
N ASN A 35 2.03 -16.59 -5.50
CA ASN A 35 2.43 -17.31 -6.71
C ASN A 35 1.92 -16.67 -8.02
N ARG A 36 1.50 -15.41 -7.99
CA ARG A 36 0.80 -14.76 -9.10
C ARG A 36 1.41 -13.42 -9.45
N ALA A 37 1.49 -13.13 -10.75
CA ALA A 37 2.15 -11.94 -11.29
C ALA A 37 1.55 -10.62 -10.79
N GLU A 38 0.27 -10.63 -10.38
CA GLU A 38 -0.49 -9.42 -10.03
C GLU A 38 -0.11 -8.83 -8.67
N THR A 39 0.41 -9.65 -7.75
CA THR A 39 0.64 -9.27 -6.34
C THR A 39 2.10 -8.99 -6.02
N TYR A 40 3.04 -9.40 -6.89
CA TYR A 40 4.46 -9.14 -6.67
C TYR A 40 4.77 -7.67 -6.52
N LEU A 41 4.14 -6.84 -7.34
CA LEU A 41 4.40 -5.41 -7.34
C LEU A 41 3.87 -4.72 -6.06
N PRO A 42 2.60 -4.89 -5.63
CA PRO A 42 2.14 -4.29 -4.38
C PRO A 42 2.86 -4.86 -3.15
N LEU A 43 3.25 -6.15 -3.15
CA LEU A 43 4.08 -6.71 -2.07
C LEU A 43 5.48 -6.12 -2.03
N ALA A 44 6.16 -6.06 -3.19
CA ALA A 44 7.49 -5.46 -3.28
C ALA A 44 7.46 -4.00 -2.88
N ALA A 45 6.45 -3.25 -3.35
CA ALA A 45 6.25 -1.87 -2.99
C ALA A 45 6.04 -1.72 -1.48
N LEU A 46 5.16 -2.52 -0.86
CA LEU A 46 4.93 -2.55 0.58
C LEU A 46 6.23 -2.77 1.36
N PHE A 47 7.01 -3.81 1.04
CA PHE A 47 8.20 -4.14 1.82
C PHE A 47 9.35 -3.16 1.62
N ILE A 48 9.57 -2.69 0.39
CA ILE A 48 10.62 -1.69 0.11
C ILE A 48 10.32 -0.39 0.85
N THR A 49 9.07 0.08 0.76
CA THR A 49 8.66 1.35 1.38
C THR A 49 8.53 1.23 2.90
N ALA A 50 8.07 0.09 3.42
CA ALA A 50 8.08 -0.21 4.84
C ALA A 50 9.50 -0.22 5.41
N GLY A 51 10.47 -0.74 4.64
CA GLY A 51 11.89 -0.70 5.00
C GLY A 51 12.47 0.73 5.01
N VAL A 52 12.14 1.54 4.01
CA VAL A 52 12.52 2.97 3.99
C VAL A 52 11.92 3.71 5.20
N GLY A 53 10.61 3.52 5.43
CA GLY A 53 9.92 4.09 6.57
C GLY A 53 10.52 3.63 7.89
N LEU A 54 10.86 2.34 8.04
CA LEU A 54 11.49 1.78 9.24
C LEU A 54 12.86 2.40 9.54
N VAL A 55 13.66 2.66 8.51
CA VAL A 55 14.97 3.34 8.68
C VAL A 55 14.77 4.77 9.16
N ASP A 56 13.80 5.48 8.59
CA ASP A 56 13.45 6.84 9.00
C ASP A 56 13.03 6.91 10.47
N ASP A 57 12.07 6.07 10.79
CA ASP A 57 11.49 5.81 12.09
C ASP A 57 12.58 5.49 13.14
N PHE A 58 13.50 4.59 12.79
CA PHE A 58 14.62 4.21 13.64
C PHE A 58 15.60 5.38 13.87
N PHE A 59 15.88 6.18 12.83
CA PHE A 59 16.70 7.38 12.97
C PHE A 59 16.03 8.45 13.85
N GLY A 60 14.71 8.59 13.76
CA GLY A 60 13.93 9.44 14.66
C GLY A 60 14.09 9.03 16.13
N VAL A 61 13.95 7.74 16.44
CA VAL A 61 14.14 7.22 17.81
C VAL A 61 15.57 7.43 18.31
N LEU A 62 16.57 7.30 17.44
CA LEU A 62 17.97 7.53 17.78
C LEU A 62 18.36 9.01 17.85
N GLY A 63 17.44 9.95 17.56
CA GLY A 63 17.75 11.37 17.49
C GLY A 63 18.72 11.74 16.36
N LYS A 64 18.86 10.88 15.35
CA LYS A 64 19.77 11.08 14.21
C LYS A 64 19.03 11.77 13.07
N GLY A 65 19.50 12.95 12.68
CA GLY A 65 18.95 13.70 11.55
C GLY A 65 18.70 15.16 11.87
N PRO A 66 18.21 15.95 10.90
CA PRO A 66 17.94 17.37 11.13
C PRO A 66 16.88 17.55 12.21
N ARG A 67 17.21 18.34 13.24
CA ARG A 67 16.38 18.54 14.44
C ARG A 67 16.06 17.26 15.22
N GLY A 68 16.81 16.17 15.02
CA GLY A 68 16.64 14.90 15.73
C GLY A 68 15.43 14.05 15.27
N GLY A 69 14.80 14.39 14.14
CA GLY A 69 13.53 13.80 13.70
C GLY A 69 13.59 12.81 12.53
N GLY A 70 14.75 12.19 12.25
CA GLY A 70 14.90 11.25 11.12
C GLY A 70 15.35 11.90 9.80
N LEU A 71 14.95 11.31 8.67
CA LEU A 71 15.25 11.80 7.32
C LEU A 71 14.53 13.11 7.03
N THR A 72 15.20 14.00 6.30
CA THR A 72 14.58 15.21 5.75
C THR A 72 13.43 14.86 4.81
N MET A 73 12.39 15.69 4.79
CA MET A 73 11.29 15.61 3.83
C MET A 73 11.76 15.45 2.38
N SER A 74 12.79 16.18 1.94
CA SER A 74 13.35 16.05 0.58
C SER A 74 13.91 14.65 0.29
N LYS A 75 14.55 14.00 1.27
CA LYS A 75 15.06 12.63 1.13
C LYS A 75 13.91 11.62 1.09
N LYS A 76 12.89 11.80 1.93
CA LYS A 76 11.68 10.98 1.87
C LYS A 76 11.07 11.07 0.47
N LEU A 77 10.81 12.29 -0.01
CA LEU A 77 10.22 12.53 -1.32
C LEU A 77 11.02 11.84 -2.44
N VAL A 78 12.34 11.97 -2.45
CA VAL A 78 13.20 11.30 -3.44
C VAL A 78 13.08 9.77 -3.34
N LEU A 79 13.16 9.19 -2.14
CA LEU A 79 13.11 7.74 -1.97
C LEU A 79 11.76 7.15 -2.42
N TYR A 80 10.65 7.74 -2.00
CA TYR A 80 9.32 7.28 -2.42
C TYR A 80 9.06 7.53 -3.91
N THR A 81 9.57 8.63 -4.47
CA THR A 81 9.50 8.90 -5.91
C THR A 81 10.30 7.87 -6.72
N LEU A 82 11.47 7.43 -6.24
CA LEU A 82 12.25 6.38 -6.90
C LEU A 82 11.49 5.05 -6.95
N VAL A 83 10.83 4.67 -5.85
CA VAL A 83 9.95 3.49 -5.84
C VAL A 83 8.80 3.67 -6.84
N ALA A 84 8.19 4.86 -6.90
CA ALA A 84 7.12 5.15 -7.83
C ALA A 84 7.56 5.13 -9.30
N ILE A 85 8.78 5.61 -9.60
CA ILE A 85 9.39 5.54 -10.94
C ILE A 85 9.61 4.08 -11.36
N LEU A 86 10.16 3.25 -10.48
CA LEU A 86 10.36 1.82 -10.76
C LEU A 86 9.02 1.11 -11.00
N GLY A 87 8.00 1.43 -10.20
CA GLY A 87 6.63 0.94 -10.39
C GLY A 87 6.04 1.38 -11.73
N ALA A 88 6.16 2.66 -12.08
CA ALA A 88 5.65 3.22 -13.33
C ALA A 88 6.33 2.59 -14.56
N TRP A 89 7.65 2.39 -14.48
CA TRP A 89 8.41 1.70 -15.53
C TRP A 89 7.91 0.27 -15.72
N TRP A 90 7.71 -0.47 -14.62
CA TRP A 90 7.17 -1.83 -14.70
C TRP A 90 5.76 -1.86 -15.30
N PHE A 91 4.86 -1.00 -14.83
CA PHE A 91 3.49 -0.91 -15.35
C PHE A 91 3.43 -0.62 -16.85
N TYR A 92 4.16 0.39 -17.29
CA TYR A 92 4.11 0.82 -18.68
C TYR A 92 4.81 -0.19 -19.61
N PHE A 93 6.05 -0.58 -19.30
CA PHE A 93 6.86 -1.39 -20.22
C PHE A 93 6.69 -2.90 -20.08
N LYS A 94 6.31 -3.41 -18.91
CA LYS A 94 6.13 -4.86 -18.69
C LYS A 94 4.69 -5.29 -18.72
N LEU A 95 3.79 -4.51 -18.13
CA LEU A 95 2.37 -4.83 -18.09
C LEU A 95 1.59 -4.19 -19.25
N GLY A 96 2.19 -3.25 -20.00
CA GLY A 96 1.55 -2.61 -21.15
C GLY A 96 0.41 -1.68 -20.77
N TRP A 97 0.42 -1.12 -19.56
CA TRP A 97 -0.63 -0.20 -19.11
C TRP A 97 -0.41 1.20 -19.67
N ASP A 98 -1.37 1.66 -20.46
CA ASP A 98 -1.44 2.99 -21.05
C ASP A 98 -2.85 3.60 -21.00
N THR A 99 -3.82 2.88 -20.44
CA THR A 99 -5.23 3.29 -20.30
C THR A 99 -5.59 3.68 -18.88
N LEU A 100 -6.41 4.72 -18.76
CA LEU A 100 -7.00 5.18 -17.51
C LEU A 100 -8.53 5.10 -17.59
N TYR A 101 -9.15 4.50 -16.58
CA TYR A 101 -10.60 4.51 -16.46
C TYR A 101 -11.08 5.79 -15.77
N VAL A 102 -11.85 6.60 -16.50
CA VAL A 102 -12.49 7.80 -15.99
C VAL A 102 -13.91 7.46 -15.53
N PRO A 103 -14.25 7.68 -14.24
CA PRO A 103 -15.58 7.38 -13.72
C PRO A 103 -16.67 8.01 -14.59
N PHE A 104 -17.73 7.24 -14.87
CA PHE A 104 -18.90 7.63 -15.67
C PHE A 104 -18.66 7.87 -17.16
N ILE A 105 -17.41 7.96 -17.62
CA ILE A 105 -17.09 8.23 -19.03
C ILE A 105 -16.53 6.99 -19.73
N GLY A 106 -15.63 6.25 -19.07
CA GLY A 106 -15.03 5.02 -19.62
C GLY A 106 -13.51 5.08 -19.70
N TYR A 107 -12.93 4.23 -20.55
CA TYR A 107 -11.48 4.10 -20.69
C TYR A 107 -10.90 5.13 -21.67
N PHE A 108 -9.77 5.73 -21.30
CA PHE A 108 -9.01 6.67 -22.11
C PHE A 108 -7.55 6.22 -22.24
N ASP A 109 -7.05 6.16 -23.46
CA ASP A 109 -5.63 5.98 -23.75
C ASP A 109 -4.88 7.27 -23.44
N ILE A 110 -4.00 7.22 -22.44
CA ILE A 110 -3.15 8.35 -22.05
C ILE A 110 -1.70 8.15 -22.47
N GLY A 111 -1.33 6.94 -22.92
CA GLY A 111 -0.01 6.66 -23.46
C GLY A 111 1.09 6.95 -22.45
N LEU A 112 2.12 7.70 -22.87
CA LEU A 112 3.25 8.07 -22.00
C LEU A 112 2.85 8.89 -20.77
N TRP A 113 1.69 9.56 -20.78
CA TRP A 113 1.19 10.29 -19.61
C TRP A 113 0.82 9.36 -18.44
N TYR A 114 0.70 8.06 -18.68
CA TYR A 114 0.50 7.08 -17.63
C TYR A 114 1.65 7.08 -16.60
N ILE A 115 2.89 7.27 -17.06
CA ILE A 115 4.08 7.27 -16.18
C ILE A 115 4.04 8.40 -15.15
N PRO A 116 3.95 9.70 -15.53
CA PRO A 116 3.88 10.78 -14.55
C PRO A 116 2.60 10.71 -13.70
N PHE A 117 1.48 10.25 -14.26
CA PHE A 117 0.25 10.05 -13.49
C PHE A 117 0.43 8.98 -12.41
N PHE A 118 1.02 7.83 -12.75
CA PHE A 118 1.32 6.76 -11.80
C PHE A 118 2.23 7.25 -10.67
N ILE A 119 3.30 7.97 -11.01
CA ILE A 119 4.23 8.54 -10.02
C ILE A 119 3.49 9.50 -9.10
N PHE A 120 2.67 10.38 -9.67
CA PHE A 120 1.87 11.33 -8.90
C PHE A 120 0.93 10.62 -7.93
N VAL A 121 0.15 9.63 -8.39
CA VAL A 121 -0.78 8.89 -7.53
C VAL A 121 -0.06 8.24 -6.37
N LEU A 122 1.02 7.48 -6.62
CA LEU A 122 1.75 6.79 -5.55
C LEU A 122 2.35 7.76 -4.54
N VAL A 123 3.06 8.79 -5.02
CA VAL A 123 3.71 9.77 -4.13
C VAL A 123 2.65 10.56 -3.35
N ALA A 124 1.59 11.02 -4.02
CA ALA A 124 0.49 11.73 -3.37
C ALA A 124 -0.12 10.88 -2.26
N THR A 125 -0.51 9.63 -2.53
CA THR A 125 -1.11 8.74 -1.53
C THR A 125 -0.16 8.43 -0.37
N ALA A 126 1.15 8.29 -0.62
CA ALA A 126 2.13 8.05 0.43
C ALA A 126 2.26 9.22 1.42
N PHE A 127 2.37 10.45 0.92
CA PHE A 127 2.51 11.63 1.77
C PHE A 127 1.21 12.00 2.46
N SER A 128 0.11 11.87 1.74
CA SER A 128 -1.24 12.01 2.25
C SER A 128 -1.54 11.09 3.45
N THR A 129 -1.26 9.79 3.31
CA THR A 129 -1.46 8.81 4.39
C THR A 129 -0.56 9.10 5.60
N ASN A 130 0.63 9.65 5.38
CA ASN A 130 1.53 10.09 6.44
C ASN A 130 0.97 11.27 7.23
N GLU A 131 0.49 12.32 6.54
CA GLU A 131 -0.14 13.49 7.19
C GLU A 131 -1.40 13.10 7.96
N THR A 132 -2.10 12.06 7.49
CA THR A 132 -3.29 11.51 8.16
C THR A 132 -2.95 10.76 9.47
N ASP A 133 -1.71 10.29 9.65
CA ASP A 133 -1.24 9.55 10.85
C ASP A 133 -0.92 10.48 12.04
N GLY A 134 -1.63 11.61 12.15
CA GLY A 134 -1.47 12.60 13.22
C GLY A 134 -2.41 12.42 14.41
N LEU A 135 -3.44 11.56 14.30
CA LEU A 135 -4.44 11.32 15.34
C LEU A 135 -4.66 9.82 15.58
N ASP A 136 -4.93 9.46 16.84
CA ASP A 136 -5.22 8.09 17.29
C ASP A 136 -6.36 7.45 16.47
N GLY A 137 -6.06 6.37 15.75
CA GLY A 137 -7.04 5.60 14.98
C GLY A 137 -7.43 6.21 13.63
N LEU A 138 -7.00 7.43 13.29
CA LEU A 138 -7.45 8.12 12.07
C LEU A 138 -6.92 7.46 10.80
N ALA A 139 -5.59 7.37 10.65
CA ALA A 139 -4.97 6.78 9.46
C ALA A 139 -5.36 5.31 9.28
N ALA A 140 -5.29 4.51 10.35
CA ALA A 140 -5.67 3.11 10.30
C ALA A 140 -7.16 2.92 9.97
N GLY A 141 -8.05 3.79 10.47
CA GLY A 141 -9.48 3.76 10.15
C GLY A 141 -9.76 4.08 8.68
N ILE A 142 -9.14 5.13 8.13
CA ILE A 142 -9.30 5.51 6.72
C ILE A 142 -8.76 4.42 5.80
N LEU A 143 -7.56 3.90 6.10
CA LEU A 143 -6.96 2.82 5.33
C LEU A 143 -7.81 1.54 5.41
N PHE A 144 -8.43 1.24 6.56
CA PHE A 144 -9.34 0.11 6.68
C PHE A 144 -10.50 0.22 5.68
N PHE A 145 -11.16 1.36 5.56
CA PHE A 145 -12.23 1.52 4.57
C PHE A 145 -11.69 1.51 3.13
N ALA A 146 -10.53 2.12 2.87
CA ALA A 146 -9.95 2.19 1.53
C ALA A 146 -9.54 0.80 1.00
N PHE A 147 -8.80 0.02 1.80
CA PHE A 147 -8.48 -1.37 1.46
C PHE A 147 -9.73 -2.26 1.39
N GLY A 148 -10.76 -1.96 2.17
CA GLY A 148 -12.08 -2.61 2.12
C GLY A 148 -12.74 -2.44 0.76
N ALA A 149 -12.81 -1.20 0.28
CA ALA A 149 -13.33 -0.90 -1.05
C ALA A 149 -12.51 -1.58 -2.14
N LEU A 150 -11.17 -1.51 -2.08
CA LEU A 150 -10.30 -2.16 -3.07
C LEU A 150 -10.37 -3.69 -3.02
N ALA A 151 -10.62 -4.29 -1.87
CA ALA A 151 -10.88 -5.74 -1.77
C ALA A 151 -12.13 -6.13 -2.56
N VAL A 152 -13.22 -5.38 -2.39
CA VAL A 152 -14.48 -5.60 -3.13
C VAL A 152 -14.27 -5.36 -4.62
N VAL A 153 -13.61 -4.27 -5.01
CA VAL A 153 -13.30 -3.97 -6.42
C VAL A 153 -12.47 -5.10 -7.04
N ALA A 154 -11.39 -5.53 -6.38
CA ALA A 154 -10.55 -6.61 -6.88
C ALA A 154 -11.33 -7.91 -7.05
N PHE A 155 -12.23 -8.24 -6.10
CA PHE A 155 -13.09 -9.41 -6.18
C PHE A 155 -14.05 -9.34 -7.37
N VAL A 156 -14.71 -8.20 -7.58
CA VAL A 156 -15.65 -7.99 -8.71
C VAL A 156 -14.93 -8.06 -10.06
N LEU A 157 -13.68 -7.58 -10.14
CA LEU A 157 -12.85 -7.68 -11.34
C LEU A 157 -12.25 -9.09 -11.57
N GLY A 158 -12.56 -10.07 -10.71
CA GLY A 158 -12.02 -11.43 -10.81
C GLY A 158 -10.56 -11.56 -10.38
N ARG A 159 -9.99 -10.54 -9.73
CA ARG A 159 -8.60 -10.47 -9.28
C ARG A 159 -8.48 -10.95 -7.84
N TYR A 160 -8.81 -12.23 -7.64
CA TYR A 160 -8.95 -12.82 -6.32
C TYR A 160 -7.67 -12.74 -5.48
N ASP A 161 -6.49 -12.82 -6.10
CA ASP A 161 -5.20 -12.70 -5.40
C ASP A 161 -5.03 -11.33 -4.73
N LEU A 162 -5.41 -10.25 -5.43
CA LEU A 162 -5.43 -8.90 -4.87
C LEU A 162 -6.51 -8.74 -3.81
N ALA A 163 -7.67 -9.38 -3.99
CA ALA A 163 -8.73 -9.38 -2.99
C ALA A 163 -8.27 -10.05 -1.68
N VAL A 164 -7.57 -11.20 -1.77
CA VAL A 164 -6.97 -11.90 -0.62
C VAL A 164 -5.91 -11.04 0.05
N MET A 165 -5.01 -10.43 -0.73
CA MET A 165 -3.99 -9.52 -0.19
C MET A 165 -4.63 -8.35 0.58
N ASN A 166 -5.64 -7.69 0.00
CA ASN A 166 -6.38 -6.61 0.66
C ASN A 166 -7.10 -7.11 1.93
N ALA A 167 -7.67 -8.32 1.91
CA ALA A 167 -8.31 -8.91 3.08
C ALA A 167 -7.33 -9.18 4.23
N ILE A 168 -6.10 -9.57 3.93
CA ILE A 168 -5.04 -9.72 4.94
C ILE A 168 -4.64 -8.36 5.51
N ILE A 169 -4.46 -7.35 4.66
CA ILE A 169 -4.16 -5.98 5.10
C ILE A 169 -5.29 -5.45 5.98
N LEU A 170 -6.55 -5.68 5.62
CA LEU A 170 -7.73 -5.34 6.42
C LEU A 170 -7.71 -6.02 7.80
N GLY A 171 -7.43 -7.32 7.86
CA GLY A 171 -7.32 -8.04 9.12
C GLY A 171 -6.20 -7.50 10.01
N ALA A 172 -5.04 -7.20 9.42
CA ALA A 172 -3.92 -6.60 10.12
C ALA A 172 -4.23 -5.18 10.62
N LEU A 173 -4.91 -4.37 9.81
CA LEU A 173 -5.38 -3.03 10.18
C LEU A 173 -6.42 -3.09 11.29
N LEU A 174 -7.35 -4.04 11.25
CA LEU A 174 -8.37 -4.21 12.30
C LEU A 174 -7.72 -4.56 13.65
N ALA A 175 -6.76 -5.49 13.63
CA ALA A 175 -6.00 -5.86 14.82
C ALA A 175 -5.15 -4.69 15.35
N PHE A 176 -4.53 -3.92 14.46
CA PHE A 176 -3.79 -2.71 14.81
C PHE A 176 -4.71 -1.63 15.42
N LEU A 177 -5.86 -1.38 14.79
CA LEU A 177 -6.82 -0.35 15.18
C LEU A 177 -7.35 -0.58 16.60
N TRP A 178 -7.56 -1.84 16.99
CA TRP A 178 -7.95 -2.20 18.37
C TRP A 178 -7.04 -1.60 19.46
N PHE A 179 -5.74 -1.43 19.16
CA PHE A 179 -4.76 -0.86 20.07
C PHE A 179 -4.39 0.60 19.77
N ASN A 180 -4.84 1.12 18.62
CA ASN A 180 -4.54 2.47 18.15
C ASN A 180 -5.71 3.45 18.35
N ILE A 181 -6.93 2.97 18.64
CA ILE A 181 -8.06 3.82 19.07
C ILE A 181 -7.71 4.53 20.39
N TYR A 182 -8.13 5.79 20.50
CA TYR A 182 -7.84 6.65 21.65
C TYR A 182 -8.21 6.00 23.00
N PRO A 183 -7.28 5.98 23.98
CA PRO A 183 -5.88 6.44 23.91
C PRO A 183 -4.94 5.39 23.27
N ALA A 184 -4.17 5.79 22.24
CA ALA A 184 -3.32 4.87 21.49
C ALA A 184 -2.15 4.30 22.31
N LYS A 185 -1.94 2.97 22.19
CA LYS A 185 -0.80 2.27 22.84
C LYS A 185 0.47 2.27 21.98
N PHE A 186 0.31 2.32 20.66
CA PHE A 186 1.39 2.46 19.71
C PHE A 186 0.92 3.18 18.44
N PHE A 187 1.82 3.99 17.87
CA PHE A 187 1.60 4.76 16.65
C PHE A 187 2.06 3.99 15.42
N MET A 188 1.42 4.24 14.28
CA MET A 188 1.73 3.54 13.03
C MET A 188 3.13 3.90 12.54
N GLY A 189 3.46 5.20 12.50
CA GLY A 189 4.77 5.71 12.08
C GLY A 189 4.98 5.61 10.57
N ASP A 190 6.10 6.14 10.08
CA ASP A 190 6.40 6.22 8.65
C ASP A 190 6.54 4.84 8.01
N THR A 191 6.98 3.83 8.79
CA THR A 191 7.02 2.43 8.33
C THR A 191 5.65 1.90 7.94
N GLY A 192 4.57 2.33 8.61
CA GLY A 192 3.22 1.88 8.33
C GLY A 192 2.47 2.80 7.37
N SER A 193 2.43 4.10 7.66
CA SER A 193 1.57 5.05 6.95
C SER A 193 1.97 5.17 5.47
N MET A 194 3.23 5.53 5.20
CA MET A 194 3.71 5.70 3.83
C MET A 194 3.73 4.39 3.04
N SER A 195 4.06 3.26 3.69
CA SER A 195 4.11 1.96 2.99
C SER A 195 2.74 1.47 2.56
N LEU A 196 1.74 1.65 3.42
CA LEU A 196 0.34 1.37 3.10
C LEU A 196 -0.20 2.35 2.07
N GLY A 197 0.20 3.63 2.11
CA GLY A 197 -0.17 4.61 1.08
C GLY A 197 0.34 4.26 -0.31
N ILE A 198 1.62 3.88 -0.44
CA ILE A 198 2.15 3.38 -1.71
C ILE A 198 1.42 2.12 -2.16
N THR A 199 1.19 1.17 -1.24
CA THR A 199 0.51 -0.09 -1.56
C THR A 199 -0.92 0.16 -2.05
N LEU A 200 -1.66 1.06 -1.38
CA LEU A 200 -2.99 1.48 -1.78
C LEU A 200 -2.97 2.10 -3.19
N GLY A 201 -2.02 3.00 -3.47
CA GLY A 201 -1.83 3.60 -4.78
C GLY A 201 -1.54 2.56 -5.86
N VAL A 202 -0.62 1.62 -5.63
CA VAL A 202 -0.31 0.53 -6.57
C VAL A 202 -1.53 -0.33 -6.85
N ILE A 203 -2.29 -0.72 -5.82
CA ILE A 203 -3.49 -1.55 -6.00
C ILE A 203 -4.56 -0.79 -6.78
N ALA A 204 -4.77 0.50 -6.50
CA ALA A 204 -5.71 1.32 -7.25
C ALA A 204 -5.30 1.50 -8.72
N MET A 205 -4.01 1.62 -9.01
CA MET A 205 -3.50 1.63 -10.38
C MET A 205 -3.70 0.27 -11.05
N LEU A 206 -3.44 -0.84 -10.35
CA LEU A 206 -3.65 -2.20 -10.83
C LEU A 206 -5.12 -2.45 -11.17
N THR A 207 -6.08 -1.94 -10.39
CA THR A 207 -7.52 -2.11 -10.62
C THR A 207 -8.11 -1.07 -11.56
N ASN A 208 -7.30 -0.17 -12.11
CA ASN A 208 -7.72 1.00 -12.89
C ASN A 208 -8.76 1.88 -12.15
N THR A 209 -8.66 1.96 -10.82
CA THR A 209 -9.56 2.76 -9.98
C THR A 209 -8.87 3.93 -9.30
N ALA A 210 -7.72 4.37 -9.84
CA ALA A 210 -6.93 5.46 -9.27
C ALA A 210 -7.72 6.76 -9.06
N LEU A 211 -8.62 7.10 -9.99
CA LEU A 211 -9.49 8.27 -9.88
C LEU A 211 -10.59 8.14 -8.81
N PHE A 212 -10.81 6.95 -8.27
CA PHE A 212 -11.71 6.73 -7.14
C PHE A 212 -11.04 6.88 -5.77
N LEU A 213 -9.70 6.99 -5.70
CA LEU A 213 -8.98 7.13 -4.43
C LEU A 213 -9.50 8.26 -3.53
N PRO A 214 -9.84 9.46 -4.04
CA PRO A 214 -10.43 10.52 -3.20
C PRO A 214 -11.78 10.14 -2.56
N PHE A 215 -12.51 9.18 -3.13
CA PHE A 215 -13.75 8.67 -2.54
C PHE A 215 -13.49 7.55 -1.52
N PHE A 216 -12.39 6.81 -1.67
CA PHE A 216 -12.00 5.74 -0.75
C PHE A 216 -11.28 6.26 0.50
N GLY A 217 -10.59 7.40 0.38
CA GLY A 217 -9.99 8.13 1.49
C GLY A 217 -10.12 9.63 1.28
N PHE A 218 -11.24 10.21 1.70
CA PHE A 218 -11.54 11.64 1.51
C PHE A 218 -10.55 12.59 2.21
N ILE A 219 -9.86 12.07 3.23
CA ILE A 219 -8.87 12.80 4.03
C ILE A 219 -7.45 12.56 3.47
N LEU A 220 -7.33 11.69 2.46
CA LEU A 220 -6.08 11.41 1.77
C LEU A 220 -5.82 12.41 0.62
#